data_AF-A0A365ZLZ1-F1
#
_entry.id   AF-A0A365ZLZ1-F1
#
_cell.length_a   1.000
_cell.length_b   1.000
_cell.length_c   1.000
_cell.angle_alpha   90.00
_cell.angle_beta   90.00
_cell.angle_gamma   90.00
#
_symmetry.space_group_name_H-M   'P 1'
#
loop_
_entity.id
_entity.type
_entity.pdbx_description
1 polymer ?
#
loop_
_entity_poly.entity_id
_entity_poly.type
_entity_poly.pdbx_seq_one_letter_code
_entity_poly.pdbx_strand_id
1 'polypeptide(L)'
;MIYLDTSALVKLVVKENETPELLSWLREHGGTRKGSSMLARVELPRAVRRGGDVAYLRAQLVLGDLLQLPMTAAVLDAAGSLPGPLRSLDAIHLASAMRVRAELQYLVAYDQRLLETARLAGLPIASPGAS
;
A
#
# COMPACT_ATOMS: atom_id res chain seq x y z
N MET A 1 11.53 -5.58 2.04
CA MET A 1 10.66 -4.59 1.38
C MET A 1 9.45 -4.33 2.25
N ILE A 2 9.08 -3.07 2.39
CA ILE A 2 7.80 -2.67 2.97
C ILE A 2 6.88 -2.32 1.81
N TYR A 3 5.79 -3.07 1.67
CA TYR A 3 4.75 -2.77 0.69
C TYR A 3 3.75 -1.81 1.34
N LEU A 4 3.47 -0.68 0.70
CA LEU A 4 2.47 0.29 1.14
C LEU A 4 1.27 0.21 0.20
N ASP A 5 0.09 -0.15 0.71
CA ASP A 5 -1.14 0.02 -0.07
C ASP A 5 -1.51 1.51 -0.19
N THR A 6 -2.53 1.83 -0.98
CA THR A 6 -2.93 3.24 -1.13
C THR A 6 -3.43 3.84 0.18
N SER A 7 -4.08 3.09 1.07
CA SER A 7 -4.57 3.63 2.34
C SER A 7 -3.44 4.07 3.29
N ALA A 8 -2.28 3.39 3.23
CA ALA A 8 -1.06 3.81 3.91
C ALA A 8 -0.41 5.03 3.23
N LEU A 9 -0.39 5.07 1.90
CA LEU A 9 0.17 6.21 1.15
C LEU A 9 -0.61 7.51 1.35
N VAL A 10 -1.93 7.44 1.48
CA VAL A 10 -2.77 8.62 1.76
C VAL A 10 -2.32 9.33 3.03
N LYS A 11 -1.95 8.58 4.08
CA LYS A 11 -1.45 9.13 5.37
C LYS A 11 -0.11 9.86 5.26
N LEU A 12 0.66 9.61 4.19
CA LEU A 12 1.91 10.33 3.89
C LEU A 12 1.64 11.63 3.13
N VAL A 13 0.47 11.76 2.51
CA VAL A 13 0.07 12.96 1.77
C VAL A 13 -0.78 13.89 2.63
N VAL A 14 -1.80 13.32 3.24
CA VAL A 14 -2.79 13.97 4.12
C VAL A 14 -2.50 13.53 5.55
N LYS A 15 -2.43 14.49 6.46
CA LYS A 15 -2.24 14.19 7.88
C LYS A 15 -3.54 13.62 8.45
N GLU A 16 -3.50 12.39 8.88
CA GLU A 16 -4.56 11.68 9.60
C GLU A 16 -4.07 11.32 11.01
N ASN A 17 -4.93 10.66 11.80
CA ASN A 17 -4.62 10.34 13.18
C ASN A 17 -3.43 9.38 13.30
N GLU A 18 -3.30 8.44 12.37
CA GLU A 18 -2.26 7.41 12.36
C GLU A 18 -0.95 7.87 11.70
N THR A 19 -0.94 9.07 11.09
CA THR A 19 0.24 9.60 10.39
C THR A 19 1.49 9.69 11.28
N PRO A 20 1.44 10.19 12.53
CA PRO A 20 2.63 10.30 13.37
C PRO A 20 3.32 8.95 13.62
N GLU A 21 2.55 7.93 13.95
CA GLU A 21 2.99 6.57 14.24
C GLU A 21 3.52 5.90 12.98
N LEU A 22 2.83 6.06 11.83
CA LEU A 22 3.33 5.57 10.53
C LEU A 22 4.69 6.17 10.20
N LEU A 23 4.87 7.48 10.38
CA LEU A 23 6.14 8.14 10.10
C LEU A 23 7.25 7.67 11.06
N SER A 24 6.95 7.43 12.34
CA SER A 24 7.95 6.86 13.27
C SER A 24 8.35 5.46 12.86
N TRP A 25 7.37 4.60 12.60
CA TRP A 25 7.59 3.24 12.20
C TRP A 25 8.41 3.15 10.90
N LEU A 26 8.13 4.00 9.91
CA LEU A 26 8.91 4.05 8.66
C LEU A 26 10.35 4.56 8.86
N ARG A 27 10.60 5.43 9.85
CA ARG A 27 11.96 5.86 10.22
C ARG A 27 12.75 4.74 10.88
N GLU A 28 12.11 4.01 11.80
CA GLU A 28 12.69 2.83 12.44
C GLU A 28 13.07 1.75 11.42
N HIS A 29 12.32 1.66 10.31
CA HIS A 29 12.60 0.78 9.19
C HIS A 29 13.36 1.46 8.02
N GLY A 30 14.14 2.51 8.30
CA GLY A 30 14.79 3.33 7.28
C GLY A 30 15.69 2.58 6.28
N GLY A 31 16.26 1.44 6.67
CA GLY A 31 17.08 0.58 5.80
C GLY A 31 16.29 -0.30 4.83
N THR A 32 14.97 -0.38 4.96
CA THR A 32 14.14 -1.25 4.13
C THR A 32 13.54 -0.50 2.95
N ARG A 33 13.74 -1.03 1.73
CA ARG A 33 13.11 -0.52 0.50
C ARG A 33 11.59 -0.49 0.63
N LYS A 34 10.96 0.60 0.18
CA LYS A 34 9.51 0.77 0.16
C LYS A 34 8.99 0.58 -1.27
N GLY A 35 7.84 -0.04 -1.42
CA GLY A 35 7.22 -0.25 -2.72
C GLY A 35 5.70 -0.30 -2.67
N SER A 36 5.07 -0.17 -3.82
CA SER A 36 3.62 -0.33 -3.99
C SER A 36 3.32 -0.85 -5.39
N SER A 37 2.09 -1.30 -5.64
CA SER A 37 1.64 -1.59 -7.01
C SER A 37 1.66 -0.33 -7.85
N MET A 38 1.94 -0.47 -9.16
CA MET A 38 1.72 0.61 -10.14
C MET A 38 0.27 1.15 -10.11
N LEU A 39 -0.68 0.39 -9.56
CA LEU A 39 -2.05 0.86 -9.30
C LEU A 39 -2.10 2.13 -8.46
N ALA A 40 -1.17 2.31 -7.51
CA ALA A 40 -1.08 3.49 -6.66
C ALA A 40 -0.92 4.80 -7.46
N ARG A 41 -0.38 4.74 -8.70
CA ARG A 41 -0.30 5.90 -9.60
C ARG A 41 -1.66 6.46 -9.99
N VAL A 42 -2.70 5.64 -9.93
CA VAL A 42 -4.09 6.05 -10.19
C VAL A 42 -4.80 6.35 -8.89
N GLU A 43 -4.66 5.49 -7.89
CA GLU A 43 -5.45 5.60 -6.67
C GLU A 43 -5.02 6.76 -5.79
N LEU A 44 -3.72 6.94 -5.56
CA LEU A 44 -3.24 7.96 -4.62
C LEU A 44 -3.61 9.38 -5.07
N PRO A 45 -3.34 9.83 -6.32
CA PRO A 45 -3.71 11.16 -6.76
C PRO A 45 -5.22 11.40 -6.74
N ARG A 46 -6.02 10.36 -7.03
CA ARG A 46 -7.49 10.44 -6.95
C ARG A 46 -7.98 10.56 -5.52
N ALA A 47 -7.42 9.78 -4.60
CA ALA A 47 -7.79 9.77 -3.20
C ALA A 47 -7.55 11.13 -2.53
N VAL A 48 -6.43 11.79 -2.86
CA VAL A 48 -6.04 13.07 -2.24
C VAL A 48 -6.55 14.29 -2.99
N ARG A 49 -7.29 14.13 -4.09
CA ARG A 49 -7.65 15.24 -5.00
C ARG A 49 -8.43 16.35 -4.29
N ARG A 50 -9.23 16.01 -3.28
CA ARG A 50 -9.99 16.99 -2.46
C ARG A 50 -9.08 17.99 -1.72
N GLY A 51 -7.82 17.64 -1.48
CA GLY A 51 -6.81 18.53 -0.89
C GLY A 51 -6.19 19.52 -1.87
N GLY A 52 -6.65 19.58 -3.12
CA GLY A 52 -6.16 20.52 -4.15
C GLY A 52 -4.80 20.15 -4.74
N ASP A 53 -4.20 21.10 -5.45
CA ASP A 53 -2.97 20.86 -6.23
C ASP A 53 -1.75 20.57 -5.35
N VAL A 54 -1.70 21.13 -4.14
CA VAL A 54 -0.62 20.84 -3.18
C VAL A 54 -0.62 19.36 -2.78
N ALA A 55 -1.80 18.80 -2.48
CA ALA A 55 -1.93 17.39 -2.15
C ALA A 55 -1.60 16.49 -3.35
N TYR A 56 -2.03 16.88 -4.55
CA TYR A 56 -1.67 16.20 -5.79
C TYR A 56 -0.16 16.17 -6.03
N LEU A 57 0.53 17.31 -5.92
CA LEU A 57 1.99 17.39 -6.10
C LEU A 57 2.72 16.54 -5.04
N ARG A 58 2.27 16.57 -3.78
CA ARG A 58 2.83 15.70 -2.74
C ARG A 58 2.62 14.21 -3.04
N ALA A 59 1.46 13.81 -3.56
CA ALA A 59 1.24 12.43 -3.99
C ALA A 59 2.24 12.01 -5.09
N GLN A 60 2.53 12.89 -6.05
CA GLN A 60 3.53 12.61 -7.08
C GLN A 60 4.94 12.41 -6.50
N LEU A 61 5.33 13.21 -5.51
CA LEU A 61 6.60 13.05 -4.79
C LEU A 61 6.65 11.70 -4.07
N VAL A 62 5.62 11.37 -3.29
CA VAL A 62 5.52 10.08 -2.59
C VAL A 62 5.62 8.90 -3.57
N LEU A 63 4.94 8.95 -4.72
CA LEU A 63 5.02 7.90 -5.74
C LEU A 63 6.41 7.79 -6.39
N GLY A 64 7.15 8.90 -6.47
CA GLY A 64 8.50 8.95 -7.02
C GLY A 64 9.54 8.25 -6.14
N ASP A 65 9.31 8.21 -4.83
CA ASP A 65 10.23 7.63 -3.85
C ASP A 65 10.03 6.10 -3.64
N LEU A 66 9.02 5.51 -4.28
CA LEU A 66 8.67 4.10 -4.12
C LEU A 66 9.18 3.25 -5.28
N LEU A 67 9.57 2.01 -4.97
CA LEU A 67 9.62 0.98 -5.99
C LEU A 67 8.20 0.68 -6.48
N GLN A 68 7.97 0.84 -7.78
CA GLN A 68 6.67 0.56 -8.39
C GLN A 68 6.65 -0.85 -8.96
N LEU A 69 5.84 -1.71 -8.35
CA LEU A 69 5.68 -3.11 -8.76
C LEU A 69 4.78 -3.19 -10.00
N PRO A 70 5.26 -3.81 -11.11
CA PRO A 70 4.52 -3.86 -12.35
C PRO A 70 3.16 -4.56 -12.25
N MET A 71 2.14 -3.94 -12.82
CA MET A 71 0.80 -4.53 -12.96
C MET A 71 0.75 -5.39 -14.23
N THR A 72 1.36 -6.58 -14.16
CA THR A 72 1.41 -7.53 -15.27
C THR A 72 0.11 -8.34 -15.38
N ALA A 73 -0.14 -8.97 -16.54
CA ALA A 73 -1.25 -9.90 -16.69
C ALA A 73 -1.27 -10.98 -15.60
N ALA A 74 -0.11 -11.56 -15.27
CA ALA A 74 0.00 -12.55 -14.19
C ALA A 74 -0.41 -12.01 -12.80
N VAL A 75 -0.18 -10.72 -12.52
CA VAL A 75 -0.67 -10.09 -11.28
C VAL A 75 -2.19 -9.95 -11.31
N LEU A 76 -2.76 -9.58 -12.46
CA LEU A 76 -4.21 -9.42 -12.63
C LEU A 76 -4.93 -10.78 -12.57
N ASP A 77 -4.39 -11.82 -13.20
CA ASP A 77 -4.92 -13.18 -13.13
C ASP A 77 -4.87 -13.73 -11.70
N ALA A 78 -3.73 -13.52 -11.02
CA ALA A 78 -3.60 -13.88 -9.61
C ALA A 78 -4.65 -13.15 -8.76
N ALA A 79 -4.82 -11.84 -8.95
CA ALA A 79 -5.83 -11.05 -8.25
C ALA A 79 -7.26 -11.56 -8.51
N GLY A 80 -7.59 -11.91 -9.76
CA GLY A 80 -8.90 -12.46 -10.12
C GLY A 80 -9.18 -13.85 -9.54
N SER A 81 -8.14 -14.60 -9.20
CA SER A 81 -8.25 -15.93 -8.58
C SER A 81 -8.33 -15.91 -7.05
N LEU A 82 -8.08 -14.75 -6.40
CA LEU A 82 -8.08 -14.66 -4.94
C LEU A 82 -9.50 -14.89 -4.39
N PRO A 83 -9.67 -15.82 -3.43
CA PRO A 83 -10.96 -16.03 -2.79
C PRO A 83 -11.28 -14.92 -1.78
N GLY A 84 -12.54 -14.81 -1.41
CA GLY A 84 -13.01 -13.88 -0.37
C GLY A 84 -13.55 -12.57 -0.93
N PRO A 85 -14.12 -11.71 -0.06
CA PRO A 85 -14.91 -10.58 -0.50
C PRO A 85 -14.06 -9.32 -0.81
N LEU A 86 -12.81 -9.48 -1.29
CA LEU A 86 -11.96 -8.34 -1.63
C LEU A 86 -12.54 -7.56 -2.82
N ARG A 87 -12.42 -6.23 -2.80
CA ARG A 87 -12.68 -5.42 -3.99
C ARG A 87 -11.54 -5.62 -4.98
N SER A 88 -11.80 -5.42 -6.26
CA SER A 88 -10.82 -5.69 -7.33
C SER A 88 -9.48 -4.97 -7.12
N LEU A 89 -9.50 -3.73 -6.63
CA LEU A 89 -8.28 -2.95 -6.40
C LEU A 89 -7.47 -3.48 -5.20
N ASP A 90 -8.15 -3.84 -4.11
CA ASP A 90 -7.52 -4.48 -2.95
C ASP A 90 -6.91 -5.84 -3.32
N ALA A 91 -7.60 -6.60 -4.18
CA ALA A 91 -7.09 -7.87 -4.71
C ALA A 91 -5.82 -7.68 -5.54
N ILE A 92 -5.74 -6.61 -6.35
CA ILE A 92 -4.53 -6.27 -7.10
C ILE A 92 -3.40 -5.88 -6.14
N HIS A 93 -3.67 -5.12 -5.07
CA HIS A 93 -2.67 -4.81 -4.05
C HIS A 93 -2.15 -6.07 -3.37
N LEU A 94 -3.03 -6.97 -2.96
CA LEU A 94 -2.66 -8.24 -2.33
C LEU A 94 -1.83 -9.12 -3.28
N ALA A 95 -2.29 -9.32 -4.51
CA ALA A 95 -1.56 -10.09 -5.51
C ALA A 95 -0.17 -9.49 -5.80
N SER A 96 -0.07 -8.15 -5.88
CA SER A 96 1.21 -7.45 -6.06
C SER A 96 2.16 -7.69 -4.89
N ALA A 97 1.68 -7.61 -3.64
CA ALA A 97 2.46 -7.89 -2.45
C ALA A 97 2.92 -9.36 -2.39
N MET A 98 2.05 -10.31 -2.77
CA MET A 98 2.39 -11.73 -2.83
C MET A 98 3.51 -12.04 -3.84
N ARG A 99 3.64 -11.27 -4.93
CA ARG A 99 4.72 -11.44 -5.90
C ARG A 99 6.11 -11.18 -5.33
N VAL A 100 6.21 -10.34 -4.31
CA VAL A 100 7.47 -9.99 -3.63
C VAL A 100 7.61 -10.65 -2.26
N ARG A 101 6.82 -11.69 -1.98
CA ARG A 101 6.74 -12.35 -0.66
C ARG A 101 8.11 -12.71 -0.07
N ALA A 102 9.03 -13.21 -0.88
CA ALA A 102 10.37 -13.60 -0.44
C ALA A 102 11.19 -12.43 0.16
N GLU A 103 10.92 -11.20 -0.29
CA GLU A 103 11.58 -10.00 0.20
C GLU A 103 10.67 -9.15 1.08
N LEU A 104 9.40 -9.52 1.26
CA LEU A 104 8.40 -8.73 1.97
C LEU A 104 8.61 -8.84 3.48
N GLN A 105 8.90 -7.70 4.12
CA GLN A 105 8.96 -7.59 5.58
C GLN A 105 7.59 -7.26 6.16
N TYR A 106 6.86 -6.35 5.53
CA TYR A 106 5.50 -5.96 5.94
C TYR A 106 4.68 -5.49 4.73
N LEU A 107 3.41 -5.87 4.70
CA LEU A 107 2.34 -5.17 4.00
C LEU A 107 1.71 -4.18 4.99
N VAL A 108 1.89 -2.88 4.71
CA VAL A 108 1.28 -1.81 5.50
C VAL A 108 0.01 -1.36 4.80
N ALA A 109 -1.10 -1.46 5.52
CA ALA A 109 -2.41 -1.01 5.07
C ALA A 109 -3.26 -0.58 6.27
N TYR A 110 -4.34 0.14 5.99
CA TYR A 110 -5.34 0.58 6.98
C TYR A 110 -6.77 0.14 6.60
N ASP A 111 -6.95 -0.53 5.45
CA ASP A 111 -8.17 -1.26 5.16
C ASP A 111 -8.17 -2.63 5.85
N GLN A 112 -9.10 -2.83 6.78
CA GLN A 112 -9.20 -4.05 7.59
C GLN A 112 -9.50 -5.31 6.76
N ARG A 113 -10.21 -5.18 5.63
CA ARG A 113 -10.56 -6.33 4.78
C ARG A 113 -9.33 -6.80 4.00
N LEU A 114 -8.52 -5.86 3.50
CA LEU A 114 -7.23 -6.16 2.89
C LEU A 114 -6.28 -6.82 3.89
N LEU A 115 -6.14 -6.27 5.09
CA LEU A 115 -5.27 -6.80 6.14
C LEU A 115 -5.68 -8.22 6.55
N GLU A 116 -6.96 -8.47 6.76
CA GLU A 116 -7.44 -9.80 7.14
C GLU A 116 -7.15 -10.83 6.04
N THR A 117 -7.39 -10.48 4.77
CA THR A 117 -7.11 -11.40 3.66
C THR A 117 -5.60 -11.63 3.49
N ALA A 118 -4.78 -10.59 3.67
CA ALA A 118 -3.32 -10.72 3.65
C ALA A 118 -2.79 -11.59 4.80
N ARG A 119 -3.38 -11.47 5.99
CA ARG A 119 -3.07 -12.31 7.15
C ARG A 119 -3.40 -13.77 6.86
N LEU A 120 -4.58 -14.04 6.28
CA LEU A 120 -4.97 -15.39 5.85
C LEU A 120 -4.05 -15.96 4.74
N ALA A 121 -3.51 -15.10 3.87
CA ALA A 121 -2.49 -15.47 2.89
C ALA A 121 -1.09 -15.69 3.51
N GLY A 122 -0.93 -15.45 4.82
CA GLY A 122 0.32 -15.60 5.57
C GLY A 122 1.35 -14.51 5.24
N LEU A 123 0.90 -13.31 4.88
CA LEU A 123 1.78 -12.16 4.73
C LEU A 123 1.97 -11.48 6.10
N PRO A 124 3.18 -10.98 6.41
CA PRO A 124 3.37 -10.10 7.56
C PRO A 124 2.66 -8.78 7.28
N ILE A 125 1.79 -8.35 8.19
CA ILE A 125 1.00 -7.12 8.06
C ILE A 125 1.38 -6.12 9.15
N ALA A 126 1.16 -4.83 8.89
CA ALA A 126 1.28 -3.78 9.89
C ALA A 126 0.31 -2.63 9.63
N SER A 127 -0.14 -1.97 10.69
CA SER A 127 -0.98 -0.76 10.64
C SER A 127 -0.58 0.19 11.77
N PRO A 128 0.61 0.82 11.71
CA PRO A 128 1.09 1.67 12.80
C PRO A 128 0.07 2.75 13.17
N GLY A 129 -0.26 2.87 14.46
CA GLY A 129 -1.25 3.83 14.96
C GLY A 129 -2.71 3.37 14.86
N ALA A 130 -3.00 2.25 14.20
CA ALA A 130 -4.32 1.62 14.26
C ALA A 130 -4.41 0.70 15.50
N SER A 131 -5.54 0.76 16.20
CA SER A 131 -5.88 -0.14 17.32
C SER A 131 -6.55 -1.42 16.84
#